data_AF-A0A932HEG7-F1
#
_entry.id   AF-A0A932HEG7-F1
#
_cell.length_a   1.000
_cell.length_b   1.000
_cell.length_c   1.000
_cell.angle_alpha   90.00
_cell.angle_beta   90.00
_cell.angle_gamma   90.00
#
_symmetry.space_group_name_H-M   'P 1'
#
loop_
_entity.id
_entity.type
_entity.pdbx_description
1 polymer ?
#
loop_
_entity_poly.entity_id
_entity_poly.type
_entity_poly.pdbx_seq_one_letter_code
_entity_poly.pdbx_strand_id
1 'polypeptide(L)'
;MTGKKSATVTVMAGGDIGPVYEPTEQFAELISPVLQQADLRLGQCERTSSDRGWDPQFLYGPGGQHARQHPRMARIWKAAGIDIVSLAGNHAMDWGPEALLDTIELFRGMGKHVVGAGKNAEEARKPAIVERNGVSIAFLSYCSVLRDGQAAGPGKAGIAPVRAYTYYLPEEFQPGAPPKIITVPNEEDVKALQEDIRKAKRQADAVILSMHWGLRHVPKTLCMYQQPVAHAAIDAGCDL
;
A
#
# COMPACT_ATOMS: atom_id res chain seq x y z
N MET A 1 -44.30 -2.78 -0.04
CA MET A 1 -42.90 -3.21 -0.23
C MET A 1 -42.15 -2.07 -0.89
N THR A 2 -41.48 -1.23 -0.11
CA THR A 2 -40.63 -0.16 -0.64
C THR A 2 -39.35 -0.81 -1.15
N GLY A 3 -39.12 -0.78 -2.47
CA GLY A 3 -37.89 -1.31 -3.06
C GLY A 3 -36.69 -0.60 -2.44
N LYS A 4 -35.76 -1.36 -1.86
CA LYS A 4 -34.45 -0.83 -1.46
C LYS A 4 -33.83 -0.22 -2.73
N LYS A 5 -33.67 1.11 -2.77
CA LYS A 5 -32.76 1.72 -3.75
C LYS A 5 -31.40 1.04 -3.56
N SER A 6 -30.81 0.54 -4.65
CA SER A 6 -29.44 0.06 -4.62
C SER A 6 -28.56 1.19 -4.12
N ALA A 7 -27.88 0.99 -2.99
CA ALA A 7 -26.90 1.94 -2.50
C ALA A 7 -25.66 1.84 -3.38
N THR A 8 -25.18 2.98 -3.89
CA THR A 8 -23.96 3.07 -4.68
C THR A 8 -22.92 3.84 -3.87
N VAL A 9 -21.68 3.34 -3.89
CA VAL A 9 -20.51 4.02 -3.33
C VAL A 9 -19.46 4.13 -4.42
N THR A 10 -18.96 5.33 -4.63
CA THR A 10 -17.88 5.65 -5.57
C THR A 10 -16.56 5.76 -4.82
N VAL A 11 -15.55 5.03 -5.30
CA VAL A 11 -14.20 5.03 -4.71
C VAL A 11 -13.23 5.57 -5.76
N MET A 12 -12.40 6.55 -5.39
CA MET A 12 -11.24 6.96 -6.18
C MET A 12 -9.96 6.49 -5.50
N ALA A 13 -9.11 5.80 -6.25
CA ALA A 13 -7.80 5.36 -5.77
C ALA A 13 -6.69 6.12 -6.52
N GLY A 14 -5.85 6.82 -5.77
CA GLY A 14 -4.62 7.44 -6.25
C GLY A 14 -3.43 6.51 -6.03
N GLY A 15 -2.49 6.49 -6.98
CA GLY A 15 -1.20 5.82 -6.83
C GLY A 15 -0.29 6.53 -5.84
N ASP A 16 1.02 6.36 -6.01
CA ASP A 16 2.05 6.87 -5.09
C ASP A 16 2.01 8.40 -4.95
N ILE A 17 1.72 8.87 -3.74
CA ILE A 17 1.66 10.28 -3.35
C ILE A 17 2.87 10.58 -2.45
N GLY A 18 3.70 11.51 -2.91
CA GLY A 18 4.85 12.03 -2.17
C GLY A 18 5.03 13.52 -2.45
N PRO A 19 4.43 14.42 -1.65
CA PRO A 19 4.55 15.86 -1.89
C PRO A 19 6.00 16.31 -1.68
N VAL A 20 6.51 17.07 -2.65
CA VAL A 20 7.90 17.60 -2.64
C VAL A 20 7.98 19.12 -2.71
N TYR A 21 6.85 19.77 -2.94
CA TYR A 21 6.73 21.23 -3.05
C TYR A 21 5.72 21.76 -2.04
N GLU A 22 5.98 22.96 -1.53
CA GLU A 22 5.08 23.73 -0.67
C GLU A 22 4.61 25.00 -1.42
N PRO A 23 3.41 25.55 -1.10
CA PRO A 23 2.44 25.04 -0.12
C PRO A 23 1.65 23.85 -0.66
N THR A 24 1.54 22.78 0.13
CA THR A 24 0.95 21.51 -0.34
C THR A 24 -0.55 21.61 -0.64
N GLU A 25 -1.24 22.50 0.06
CA GLU A 25 -2.68 22.74 0.01
C GLU A 25 -3.11 23.30 -1.35
N GLN A 26 -2.27 24.12 -1.99
CA GLN A 26 -2.53 24.67 -3.32
C GLN A 26 -2.63 23.56 -4.38
N PHE A 27 -1.81 22.50 -4.27
CA PHE A 27 -1.92 21.35 -5.17
C PHE A 27 -3.20 20.56 -4.95
N ALA A 28 -3.66 20.46 -3.69
CA ALA A 28 -4.94 19.83 -3.40
C ALA A 28 -6.13 20.60 -3.98
N GLU A 29 -6.10 21.94 -3.97
CA GLU A 29 -7.15 22.77 -4.57
C GLU A 29 -7.36 22.48 -6.06
N LEU A 30 -6.27 22.24 -6.81
CA LEU A 30 -6.33 21.94 -8.25
C LEU A 30 -7.06 20.63 -8.57
N ILE A 31 -7.00 19.65 -7.67
CA ILE A 31 -7.58 18.31 -7.87
C ILE A 31 -8.87 18.09 -7.07
N SER A 32 -9.15 18.95 -6.09
CA SER A 32 -10.31 18.85 -5.19
C SER A 32 -11.65 18.71 -5.93
N PRO A 33 -11.96 19.49 -7.00
CA PRO A 33 -13.22 19.35 -7.73
C PRO A 33 -13.44 17.96 -8.35
N VAL A 34 -12.37 17.22 -8.64
CA VAL A 34 -12.45 15.83 -9.12
C VAL A 34 -12.58 14.89 -7.94
N LEU A 35 -11.71 15.00 -6.93
CA LEU A 35 -11.70 14.08 -5.78
C LEU A 35 -12.98 14.13 -4.95
N GLN A 36 -13.64 15.29 -4.87
CA GLN A 36 -14.91 15.45 -4.16
C GLN A 36 -16.10 14.76 -4.84
N GLN A 37 -15.95 14.29 -6.08
CA GLN A 37 -17.00 13.52 -6.77
C GLN A 37 -17.12 12.09 -6.23
N ALA A 38 -16.10 11.59 -5.52
CA ALA A 38 -16.12 10.27 -4.90
C ALA A 38 -16.72 10.29 -3.49
N ASP A 39 -17.33 9.19 -3.06
CA ASP A 39 -17.74 8.98 -1.68
C ASP A 39 -16.52 8.69 -0.78
N LEU A 40 -15.54 7.94 -1.29
CA LEU A 40 -14.30 7.57 -0.60
C LEU A 40 -13.07 7.77 -1.50
N ARG A 41 -11.96 8.20 -0.89
CA ARG A 41 -10.66 8.35 -1.55
C ARG A 41 -9.59 7.52 -0.85
N LEU A 42 -8.90 6.67 -1.62
CA LEU A 42 -7.71 5.92 -1.21
C LEU A 42 -6.47 6.59 -1.82
N GLY A 43 -5.39 6.72 -1.06
CA GLY A 43 -4.09 7.12 -1.58
C GLY A 43 -2.94 6.28 -1.03
N GLN A 44 -1.97 5.96 -1.89
CA GLN A 44 -0.73 5.27 -1.51
C GLN A 44 0.30 6.30 -1.06
N CYS A 45 0.76 6.22 0.19
CA CYS A 45 1.73 7.16 0.71
C CYS A 45 3.15 6.64 0.49
N GLU A 46 3.91 7.37 -0.33
CA GLU A 46 5.26 6.97 -0.75
C GLU A 46 6.36 7.58 0.11
N ARG A 47 5.99 8.42 1.08
CA ARG A 47 6.95 9.14 1.93
C ARG A 47 6.59 9.08 3.41
N THR A 48 7.56 8.71 4.23
CA THR A 48 7.44 8.73 5.69
C THR A 48 7.42 10.17 6.20
N SER A 49 6.44 10.50 7.04
CA SER A 49 6.23 11.83 7.61
C SER A 49 6.68 11.84 9.07
N SER A 50 7.95 12.16 9.32
CA SER A 50 8.55 12.16 10.66
C SER A 50 9.79 13.06 10.71
N ASP A 51 10.05 13.67 11.87
CA ASP A 51 11.32 14.35 12.17
C ASP A 51 12.33 13.39 12.85
N ARG A 52 11.90 12.18 13.20
CA ARG A 52 12.69 11.10 13.82
C ARG A 52 13.02 10.00 12.81
N GLY A 53 13.66 8.95 13.31
CA GLY A 53 14.12 7.81 12.52
C GLY A 53 15.59 7.92 12.12
N TRP A 54 16.17 6.75 11.84
CA TRP A 54 17.53 6.61 11.35
C TRP A 54 17.48 6.11 9.92
N ASP A 55 18.23 6.73 9.01
CA ASP A 55 18.38 6.25 7.64
C ASP A 55 19.44 5.13 7.60
N PRO A 56 19.06 3.85 7.43
CA PRO A 56 20.04 2.79 7.23
C PRO A 56 20.75 2.93 5.87
N GLN A 57 20.28 3.80 4.95
CA GLN A 57 20.92 4.10 3.66
C GLN A 57 22.16 4.99 3.78
N PHE A 58 22.51 5.49 4.98
CA PHE A 58 23.88 5.97 5.25
C PHE A 58 24.95 4.91 4.91
N LEU A 59 24.57 3.62 4.86
CA LEU A 59 25.46 2.51 4.49
C LEU A 59 25.44 2.15 2.98
N TYR A 60 24.47 2.63 2.18
CA TYR A 60 24.23 2.06 0.83
C TYR A 60 23.90 3.08 -0.29
N GLY A 61 23.92 4.40 -0.03
CA GLY A 61 23.94 5.42 -1.08
C GLY A 61 22.83 6.49 -0.97
N PRO A 62 22.90 7.56 -1.80
CA PRO A 62 22.16 8.82 -1.60
C PRO A 62 20.63 8.76 -1.81
N GLY A 63 20.03 7.58 -2.05
CA GLY A 63 18.60 7.45 -2.39
C GLY A 63 17.62 7.66 -1.23
N GLY A 64 18.04 7.49 0.03
CA GLY A 64 17.15 7.43 1.20
C GLY A 64 16.60 8.77 1.66
N GLN A 65 17.31 9.85 1.31
CA GLN A 65 16.93 11.22 1.68
C GLN A 65 15.63 11.67 0.99
N HIS A 66 15.26 11.02 -0.12
CA HIS A 66 14.04 11.35 -0.85
C HIS A 66 12.77 10.74 -0.22
N ALA A 67 12.89 9.79 0.71
CA ALA A 67 11.71 9.09 1.25
C ALA A 67 11.11 9.72 2.51
N ARG A 68 11.84 10.58 3.24
CA ARG A 68 11.32 11.29 4.43
C ARG A 68 10.93 12.72 4.11
N GLN A 69 9.86 13.16 4.75
CA GLN A 69 9.37 14.52 4.67
C GLN A 69 8.98 15.04 6.05
N HIS A 70 9.05 16.35 6.21
CA HIS A 70 8.58 17.00 7.44
C HIS A 70 7.08 16.71 7.63
N PRO A 71 6.59 16.41 8.86
CA PRO A 71 5.19 16.06 9.12
C PRO A 71 4.15 17.03 8.54
N ARG A 72 4.49 18.33 8.49
CA ARG A 72 3.65 19.37 7.87
C ARG A 72 3.26 19.08 6.41
N MET A 73 4.07 18.35 5.67
CA MET A 73 3.78 17.98 4.27
C MET A 73 2.55 17.07 4.18
N ALA A 74 2.18 16.40 5.26
CA ALA A 74 0.99 15.54 5.31
C ALA A 74 -0.34 16.32 5.26
N ARG A 75 -0.32 17.67 5.34
CA ARG A 75 -1.53 18.51 5.23
C ARG A 75 -2.28 18.31 3.90
N ILE A 76 -1.57 17.97 2.82
CA ILE A 76 -2.20 17.65 1.53
C ILE A 76 -3.24 16.54 1.64
N TRP A 77 -3.02 15.54 2.50
CA TRP A 77 -3.94 14.42 2.67
C TRP A 77 -5.27 14.85 3.30
N LYS A 78 -5.23 15.88 4.14
CA LYS A 78 -6.44 16.52 4.66
C LYS A 78 -7.09 17.41 3.59
N ALA A 79 -6.31 18.25 2.93
CA ALA A 79 -6.80 19.18 1.91
C ALA A 79 -7.44 18.47 0.69
N ALA A 80 -6.87 17.35 0.26
CA ALA A 80 -7.37 16.51 -0.83
C ALA A 80 -8.54 15.59 -0.42
N GLY A 81 -8.94 15.61 0.86
CA GLY A 81 -10.05 14.81 1.36
C GLY A 81 -9.78 13.30 1.37
N ILE A 82 -8.52 12.84 1.36
CA ILE A 82 -8.20 11.40 1.38
C ILE A 82 -8.79 10.76 2.64
N ASP A 83 -9.45 9.61 2.51
CA ASP A 83 -10.11 8.90 3.61
C ASP A 83 -9.26 7.73 4.11
N ILE A 84 -8.73 6.93 3.17
CA ILE A 84 -7.88 5.78 3.42
C ILE A 84 -6.45 6.06 2.92
N VAL A 85 -5.47 5.79 3.76
CA VAL A 85 -4.03 5.90 3.46
C VAL A 85 -3.40 4.53 3.51
N SER A 86 -2.86 4.10 2.37
CA SER A 86 -2.03 2.91 2.30
C SER A 86 -0.58 3.26 2.60
N LEU A 87 0.01 2.53 3.55
CA LEU A 87 1.44 2.58 3.86
C LEU A 87 2.18 1.30 3.44
N ALA A 88 1.53 0.44 2.65
CA ALA A 88 2.20 -0.72 2.07
C ALA A 88 3.06 -0.30 0.88
N GLY A 89 4.15 0.43 1.11
CA GLY A 89 5.04 0.95 0.06
C GLY A 89 6.50 0.62 0.33
N ASN A 90 7.33 0.55 -0.71
CA ASN A 90 8.74 0.19 -0.54
C ASN A 90 9.56 1.21 0.25
N HIS A 91 9.06 2.44 0.36
CA HIS A 91 9.69 3.53 1.11
C HIS A 91 9.18 3.68 2.55
N ALA A 92 8.15 2.93 2.97
CA ALA A 92 7.52 3.11 4.28
C ALA A 92 8.45 2.80 5.47
N MET A 93 9.51 2.01 5.23
CA MET A 93 10.51 1.61 6.24
C MET A 93 11.89 2.22 6.00
N ASP A 94 12.03 3.17 5.07
CA ASP A 94 13.34 3.74 4.71
C ASP A 94 14.01 4.49 5.86
N TRP A 95 13.23 5.01 6.81
CA TRP A 95 13.73 5.71 8.00
C TRP A 95 13.51 4.92 9.30
N GLY A 96 13.35 3.61 9.15
CA GLY A 96 13.18 2.68 10.24
C GLY A 96 11.78 2.68 10.87
N PRO A 97 11.58 1.80 11.87
CA PRO A 97 10.26 1.57 12.46
C PRO A 97 9.72 2.80 13.21
N GLU A 98 10.58 3.65 13.77
CA GLU A 98 10.13 4.85 14.50
C GLU A 98 9.47 5.86 13.55
N ALA A 99 10.06 6.11 12.38
CA ALA A 99 9.49 7.00 11.38
C ALA A 99 8.20 6.42 10.77
N LEU A 100 8.12 5.10 10.58
CA LEU A 100 6.89 4.42 10.17
C LEU A 100 5.78 4.66 11.21
N LEU A 101 6.06 4.41 12.49
CA LEU A 101 5.07 4.56 13.55
C LEU A 101 4.63 6.02 13.73
N ASP A 102 5.55 6.98 13.62
CA ASP A 102 5.20 8.41 13.59
C ASP A 102 4.25 8.74 12.43
N THR A 103 4.51 8.16 11.25
CA THR A 103 3.68 8.36 10.06
C THR A 103 2.27 7.78 10.27
N ILE A 104 2.18 6.57 10.83
CA ILE A 104 0.90 5.93 11.18
C ILE A 104 0.10 6.80 12.15
N GLU A 105 0.72 7.23 13.24
CA GLU A 105 0.05 8.03 14.27
C GLU A 105 -0.33 9.43 13.76
N LEU A 106 0.49 10.03 12.90
CA LEU A 106 0.16 11.29 12.23
C LEU A 106 -1.12 11.16 11.38
N PHE A 107 -1.21 10.12 10.54
CA PHE A 107 -2.40 9.89 9.72
C PHE A 107 -3.65 9.58 10.56
N ARG A 108 -3.51 8.76 11.59
CA ARG A 108 -4.61 8.48 12.54
C ARG A 108 -5.06 9.73 13.27
N GLY A 109 -4.13 10.57 13.73
CA GLY A 109 -4.42 11.86 14.37
C GLY A 109 -5.14 12.85 13.44
N MET A 110 -5.00 12.69 12.12
CA MET A 110 -5.76 13.43 11.10
C MET A 110 -7.11 12.78 10.75
N GLY A 111 -7.52 11.72 11.47
CA GLY A 111 -8.77 11.00 11.24
C GLY A 111 -8.76 10.10 10.00
N LYS A 112 -7.58 9.69 9.52
CA LYS A 112 -7.44 8.82 8.34
C LYS A 112 -7.44 7.36 8.74
N HIS A 113 -8.01 6.52 7.87
CA HIS A 113 -7.88 5.08 8.00
C HIS A 113 -6.53 4.64 7.42
N VAL A 114 -5.68 4.02 8.23
CA VAL A 114 -4.34 3.56 7.81
C VAL A 114 -4.36 2.05 7.60
N VAL A 115 -3.83 1.59 6.46
CA VAL A 115 -3.74 0.17 6.09
C VAL A 115 -2.36 -0.19 5.54
N GLY A 116 -2.00 -1.48 5.65
CA GLY A 116 -0.82 -2.04 5.00
C GLY A 116 0.51 -1.88 5.75
N ALA A 117 0.50 -1.24 6.92
CA ALA A 117 1.65 -1.19 7.82
C ALA A 117 1.18 -1.07 9.28
N GLY A 118 2.02 -1.47 10.22
CA GLY A 118 1.64 -1.49 11.65
C GLY A 118 2.82 -1.80 12.56
N LYS A 119 2.59 -1.78 13.88
CA LYS A 119 3.61 -2.12 14.88
C LYS A 119 3.94 -3.61 14.95
N ASN A 120 3.14 -4.44 14.28
CA ASN A 120 3.31 -5.88 14.16
C ASN A 120 2.53 -6.42 12.94
N ALA A 121 2.70 -7.70 12.64
CA ALA A 121 2.04 -8.36 11.50
C ALA A 121 0.50 -8.41 11.59
N GLU A 122 -0.09 -8.36 12.78
CA GLU A 122 -1.55 -8.31 12.95
C GLU A 122 -2.09 -6.94 12.54
N GLU A 123 -1.47 -5.86 13.04
CA GLU A 123 -1.86 -4.50 12.71
C GLU A 123 -1.61 -4.16 11.25
N ALA A 124 -0.46 -4.57 10.69
CA ALA A 124 -0.12 -4.30 9.30
C ALA A 124 -1.12 -4.91 8.31
N ARG A 125 -1.67 -6.08 8.65
CA ARG A 125 -2.64 -6.82 7.82
C ARG A 125 -4.10 -6.51 8.17
N LYS A 126 -4.35 -5.64 9.15
CA LYS A 126 -5.71 -5.30 9.58
C LYS A 126 -6.40 -4.44 8.51
N PRO A 127 -7.60 -4.83 8.04
CA PRO A 127 -8.34 -3.99 7.11
C PRO A 127 -8.89 -2.73 7.79
N ALA A 128 -9.03 -1.66 7.03
CA ALA A 128 -9.93 -0.58 7.38
C ALA A 128 -11.32 -0.89 6.83
N ILE A 129 -12.35 -0.95 7.67
CA ILE A 129 -13.72 -1.15 7.24
C ILE A 129 -14.46 0.18 7.40
N VAL A 130 -14.99 0.71 6.29
CA VAL A 130 -15.66 2.00 6.24
C VAL A 130 -17.08 1.83 5.69
N GLU A 131 -18.07 2.37 6.39
CA GLU A 131 -19.45 2.40 5.92
C GLU A 131 -19.77 3.74 5.24
N ARG A 132 -20.32 3.69 4.03
CA ARG A 132 -20.84 4.84 3.28
C ARG A 132 -22.12 4.45 2.56
N ASN A 133 -23.12 5.33 2.63
CA ASN A 133 -24.42 5.11 1.99
C ASN A 133 -25.07 3.75 2.36
N GLY A 134 -24.77 3.19 3.55
CA GLY A 134 -25.26 1.88 3.99
C GLY A 134 -24.54 0.67 3.36
N VAL A 135 -23.40 0.88 2.71
CA VAL A 135 -22.51 -0.16 2.18
C VAL A 135 -21.20 -0.12 2.97
N SER A 136 -20.80 -1.28 3.47
CA SER A 136 -19.54 -1.48 4.18
C SER A 136 -18.44 -1.95 3.22
N ILE A 137 -17.30 -1.27 3.21
CA ILE A 137 -16.16 -1.58 2.33
C ILE A 137 -14.92 -1.79 3.17
N ALA A 138 -14.27 -2.94 3.01
CA ALA A 138 -12.98 -3.25 3.62
C ALA A 138 -11.83 -2.90 2.66
N PHE A 139 -10.83 -2.21 3.16
CA PHE A 139 -9.61 -1.86 2.44
C PHE A 139 -8.43 -2.62 3.03
N LEU A 140 -7.70 -3.32 2.17
CA LEU A 140 -6.44 -3.99 2.48
C LEU A 140 -5.34 -3.43 1.59
N SER A 141 -4.11 -3.43 2.10
CA SER A 141 -2.94 -2.99 1.34
C SER A 141 -1.76 -3.89 1.61
N TYR A 142 -1.04 -4.29 0.55
CA TYR A 142 0.09 -5.21 0.63
C TYR A 142 1.20 -4.78 -0.35
N CYS A 143 2.44 -5.15 -0.03
CA CYS A 143 3.62 -4.76 -0.80
C CYS A 143 4.47 -5.97 -1.19
N SER A 144 4.90 -6.04 -2.45
CA SER A 144 5.88 -7.03 -2.93
C SER A 144 7.26 -6.44 -3.20
N VAL A 145 7.39 -5.11 -3.13
CA VAL A 145 8.66 -4.41 -3.33
C VAL A 145 9.24 -4.11 -1.96
N LEU A 146 9.85 -5.11 -1.34
CA LEU A 146 10.37 -5.02 0.03
C LEU A 146 11.85 -5.38 0.06
N ARG A 147 12.57 -4.75 0.99
CA ARG A 147 13.92 -5.19 1.39
C ARG A 147 13.82 -6.12 2.58
N ASP A 148 14.83 -6.96 2.75
CA ASP A 148 14.97 -7.79 3.95
C ASP A 148 14.89 -6.92 5.20
N GLY A 149 14.09 -7.38 6.16
CA GLY A 149 13.85 -6.65 7.40
C GLY A 149 12.71 -5.62 7.37
N GLN A 150 12.12 -5.27 6.22
CA GLN A 150 11.01 -4.30 6.17
C GLN A 150 9.62 -4.89 6.44
N ALA A 151 9.45 -6.20 6.23
CA ALA A 151 8.20 -6.89 6.52
C ALA A 151 7.86 -6.86 8.02
N ALA A 152 6.58 -6.60 8.33
CA ALA A 152 6.03 -6.71 9.66
C ALA A 152 6.11 -8.15 10.17
N GLY A 153 6.35 -8.32 11.48
CA GLY A 153 6.43 -9.63 12.12
C GLY A 153 5.75 -9.65 13.49
N PRO A 154 5.76 -10.79 14.19
CA PRO A 154 5.33 -10.86 15.59
C PRO A 154 6.12 -9.87 16.44
N GLY A 155 5.45 -8.88 17.03
CA GLY A 155 6.09 -7.82 17.83
C GLY A 155 7.03 -6.88 17.06
N LYS A 156 7.04 -6.93 15.72
CA LYS A 156 7.97 -6.17 14.88
C LYS A 156 7.20 -5.28 13.90
N ALA A 157 7.44 -3.98 14.00
CA ALA A 157 6.87 -2.99 13.09
C ALA A 157 7.33 -3.21 11.65
N GLY A 158 6.45 -2.90 10.70
CA GLY A 158 6.77 -3.00 9.29
C GLY A 158 5.53 -3.02 8.40
N ILE A 159 5.75 -3.52 7.19
CA ILE A 159 4.78 -3.50 6.09
C ILE A 159 4.13 -4.89 5.93
N ALA A 160 2.86 -4.94 5.52
CA ALA A 160 2.18 -6.18 5.14
C ALA A 160 2.77 -6.73 3.82
N PRO A 161 3.43 -7.91 3.84
CA PRO A 161 4.17 -8.39 2.69
C PRO A 161 3.36 -9.32 1.79
N VAL A 162 3.64 -9.24 0.49
CA VAL A 162 3.47 -10.35 -0.47
C VAL A 162 4.78 -10.52 -1.21
N ARG A 163 5.73 -11.24 -0.59
CA ARG A 163 7.06 -11.47 -1.17
C ARG A 163 6.97 -12.36 -2.41
N ALA A 164 7.95 -12.21 -3.28
CA ALA A 164 8.15 -13.10 -4.42
C ALA A 164 9.65 -13.43 -4.56
N TYR A 165 9.93 -14.63 -5.06
CA TYR A 165 11.27 -15.10 -5.36
C TYR A 165 11.56 -14.90 -6.84
N THR A 166 12.80 -14.54 -7.16
CA THR A 166 13.30 -14.39 -8.52
C THR A 166 14.33 -15.49 -8.80
N TYR A 167 14.11 -16.24 -9.89
CA TYR A 167 15.03 -17.24 -10.39
C TYR A 167 15.60 -16.79 -11.73
N TYR A 168 16.89 -17.01 -11.92
CA TYR A 168 17.58 -16.77 -13.17
C TYR A 168 17.90 -18.11 -13.82
N LEU A 169 17.31 -18.35 -14.99
CA LEU A 169 17.58 -19.54 -15.78
C LEU A 169 18.53 -19.17 -16.93
N PRO A 170 19.58 -19.95 -17.19
CA PRO A 170 20.45 -19.70 -18.34
C PRO A 170 19.67 -19.87 -19.65
N GLU A 171 19.99 -19.06 -20.65
CA GLU A 171 19.60 -19.35 -22.03
C GLU A 171 20.47 -20.53 -22.51
N GLU A 172 19.84 -21.59 -23.01
CA GLU A 172 20.52 -22.85 -23.29
C GLU A 172 21.69 -22.64 -24.27
N PHE A 173 22.90 -23.00 -23.80
CA PHE A 173 24.14 -23.04 -24.59
C PHE A 173 24.64 -21.72 -25.19
N GLN A 174 24.15 -20.55 -24.74
CA GLN A 174 24.65 -19.25 -25.20
C GLN A 174 25.40 -18.49 -24.08
N PRO A 175 26.74 -18.64 -23.98
CA PRO A 175 27.55 -17.85 -23.05
C PRO A 175 27.36 -16.35 -23.27
N GLY A 176 27.08 -15.62 -22.18
CA GLY A 176 26.92 -14.15 -22.20
C GLY A 176 25.52 -13.64 -22.56
N ALA A 177 24.57 -14.52 -22.89
CA ALA A 177 23.17 -14.10 -23.06
C ALA A 177 22.52 -13.68 -21.73
N PRO A 178 21.60 -12.70 -21.72
CA PRO A 178 20.79 -12.39 -20.54
C PRO A 178 20.00 -13.63 -20.10
N PRO A 179 19.91 -13.91 -18.78
CA PRO A 179 19.14 -15.04 -18.29
C PRO A 179 17.63 -14.81 -18.47
N LYS A 180 16.87 -15.89 -18.57
CA LYS A 180 15.42 -15.85 -18.40
C LYS A 180 15.09 -15.63 -16.93
N ILE A 181 14.26 -14.62 -16.65
CA ILE A 181 13.85 -14.24 -15.30
C ILE A 181 12.48 -14.86 -15.02
N ILE A 182 12.39 -15.70 -13.99
CA ILE A 182 11.13 -16.29 -13.50
C ILE A 182 10.85 -15.72 -12.11
N THR A 183 9.60 -15.32 -11.86
CA THR A 183 9.17 -14.87 -10.53
C THR A 183 8.03 -15.72 -9.99
N VAL A 184 8.13 -16.12 -8.72
CA VAL A 184 7.17 -17.01 -8.05
C VAL A 184 6.78 -16.39 -6.70
N PRO A 185 5.49 -16.29 -6.36
CA PRO A 185 5.09 -15.69 -5.09
C PRO A 185 5.48 -16.58 -3.90
N ASN A 186 5.76 -15.97 -2.75
CA ASN A 186 5.91 -16.69 -1.50
C ASN A 186 4.54 -17.25 -1.06
N GLU A 187 4.45 -18.57 -0.89
CA GLU A 187 3.17 -19.23 -0.60
C GLU A 187 2.56 -18.84 0.74
N GLU A 188 3.38 -18.61 1.77
CA GLU A 188 2.90 -18.24 3.11
C GLU A 188 2.26 -16.86 3.10
N ASP A 189 2.89 -15.90 2.43
CA ASP A 189 2.35 -14.56 2.27
C ASP A 189 1.05 -14.58 1.45
N VAL A 190 0.97 -15.40 0.40
CA VAL A 190 -0.27 -15.57 -0.38
C VAL A 190 -1.37 -16.18 0.48
N LYS A 191 -1.08 -17.21 1.26
CA LYS A 191 -2.07 -17.82 2.18
C LYS A 191 -2.57 -16.80 3.21
N ALA A 192 -1.65 -16.03 3.80
CA ALA A 192 -1.97 -14.93 4.71
C ALA A 192 -2.89 -13.88 4.07
N LEU A 193 -2.56 -13.40 2.88
CA LEU A 193 -3.39 -12.48 2.11
C LEU A 193 -4.80 -13.04 1.90
N GLN A 194 -4.92 -14.29 1.45
CA GLN A 194 -6.22 -14.92 1.22
C GLN A 194 -7.04 -15.09 2.50
N GLU A 195 -6.41 -15.46 3.62
CA GLU A 195 -7.08 -15.53 4.92
C GLU A 195 -7.66 -14.18 5.35
N ASP A 196 -6.88 -13.11 5.17
CA ASP A 196 -7.28 -11.77 5.58
C ASP A 196 -8.37 -11.20 4.66
N ILE A 197 -8.33 -11.47 3.36
CA ILE A 197 -9.43 -11.15 2.43
C ILE A 197 -10.70 -11.91 2.83
N ARG A 198 -10.61 -13.22 3.09
CA ARG A 198 -11.79 -14.00 3.53
C ARG A 198 -12.37 -13.47 4.84
N LYS A 199 -11.53 -13.05 5.80
CA LYS A 199 -11.97 -12.42 7.05
C LYS A 199 -12.65 -11.09 6.80
N ALA A 200 -12.09 -10.26 5.92
CA ALA A 200 -12.64 -8.97 5.54
C ALA A 200 -14.00 -9.12 4.83
N LYS A 201 -14.12 -10.06 3.89
CA LYS A 201 -15.35 -10.33 3.13
C LYS A 201 -16.52 -10.79 4.01
N ARG A 202 -16.25 -11.38 5.19
CA ARG A 202 -17.30 -11.72 6.18
C ARG A 202 -17.80 -10.51 6.98
N GLN A 203 -17.09 -9.39 6.94
CA GLN A 203 -17.34 -8.20 7.75
C GLN A 203 -17.71 -6.98 6.91
N ALA A 204 -17.63 -7.07 5.58
CA ALA A 204 -17.89 -6.00 4.65
C ALA A 204 -18.60 -6.51 3.40
N ASP A 205 -19.42 -5.65 2.78
CA ASP A 205 -20.12 -5.95 1.53
C ASP A 205 -19.14 -6.07 0.35
N ALA A 206 -18.09 -5.24 0.35
CA ALA A 206 -17.02 -5.24 -0.64
C ALA A 206 -15.62 -5.22 0.00
N VAL A 207 -14.63 -5.83 -0.66
CA VAL A 207 -13.22 -5.83 -0.28
C VAL A 207 -12.40 -5.25 -1.44
N ILE A 208 -11.62 -4.21 -1.15
CA ILE A 208 -10.71 -3.55 -2.09
C ILE A 208 -9.27 -3.79 -1.62
N LEU A 209 -8.43 -4.32 -2.50
CA LEU A 209 -7.02 -4.59 -2.25
C LEU A 209 -6.13 -3.64 -3.06
N SER A 210 -5.29 -2.88 -2.37
CA SER A 210 -4.21 -2.11 -2.98
C SER A 210 -2.90 -2.92 -2.95
N MET A 211 -2.36 -3.24 -4.13
CA MET A 211 -1.08 -3.94 -4.27
C MET A 211 0.01 -2.99 -4.74
N HIS A 212 1.03 -2.78 -3.90
CA HIS A 212 2.25 -2.07 -4.28
C HIS A 212 3.29 -3.08 -4.79
N TRP A 213 3.33 -3.22 -6.11
CA TRP A 213 4.09 -4.24 -6.82
C TRP A 213 4.63 -3.74 -8.17
N GLY A 214 5.50 -4.53 -8.80
CA GLY A 214 6.05 -4.25 -10.12
C GLY A 214 7.57 -4.04 -10.11
N LEU A 215 8.10 -3.69 -11.28
CA LEU A 215 9.53 -3.45 -11.48
C LEU A 215 9.80 -1.95 -11.49
N ARG A 216 10.61 -1.49 -10.54
CA ARG A 216 11.04 -0.08 -10.49
C ARG A 216 11.69 0.32 -11.81
N HIS A 217 11.28 1.48 -12.33
CA HIS A 217 11.80 2.08 -13.56
C HIS A 217 11.52 1.32 -14.86
N VAL A 218 10.77 0.21 -14.83
CA VAL A 218 10.36 -0.51 -16.04
C VAL A 218 8.84 -0.38 -16.21
N PRO A 219 8.37 0.54 -17.06
CA PRO A 219 6.94 0.78 -17.22
C PRO A 219 6.25 -0.44 -17.84
N LYS A 220 5.01 -0.69 -17.40
CA LYS A 220 4.06 -1.63 -18.03
C LYS A 220 4.55 -3.07 -18.17
N THR A 221 5.43 -3.53 -17.27
CA THR A 221 5.87 -4.93 -17.24
C THR A 221 5.17 -5.68 -16.12
N LEU A 222 4.50 -6.77 -16.46
CA LEU A 222 3.90 -7.70 -15.50
C LEU A 222 4.88 -8.82 -15.18
N CYS A 223 5.27 -8.92 -13.92
CA CYS A 223 6.04 -10.05 -13.43
C CYS A 223 5.14 -11.28 -13.26
N MET A 224 5.69 -12.46 -13.52
CA MET A 224 4.97 -13.74 -13.48
C MET A 224 4.24 -13.99 -12.15
N TYR A 225 4.78 -13.55 -11.02
CA TYR A 225 4.12 -13.73 -9.71
C TYR A 225 2.85 -12.87 -9.51
N GLN A 226 2.70 -11.75 -10.24
CA GLN A 226 1.60 -10.80 -9.99
C GLN A 226 0.25 -11.42 -10.35
N GLN A 227 0.18 -12.14 -11.48
CA GLN A 227 -1.04 -12.79 -11.93
C GLN A 227 -1.57 -13.87 -10.96
N PRO A 228 -0.79 -14.86 -10.50
CA PRO A 228 -1.28 -15.84 -9.54
C PRO A 228 -1.65 -15.21 -8.19
N VAL A 229 -0.95 -14.16 -7.74
CA VAL A 229 -1.35 -13.40 -6.53
C VAL A 229 -2.70 -12.71 -6.73
N ALA A 230 -2.91 -12.06 -7.89
CA ALA A 230 -4.18 -11.41 -8.21
C ALA A 230 -5.35 -12.41 -8.22
N HIS A 231 -5.18 -13.55 -8.90
CA HIS A 231 -6.19 -14.61 -8.90
C HIS A 231 -6.44 -15.16 -7.50
N ALA A 232 -5.38 -15.40 -6.71
CA ALA A 232 -5.53 -15.87 -5.34
C ALA A 232 -6.35 -14.88 -4.47
N ALA A 233 -6.18 -13.57 -4.67
CA ALA A 233 -6.97 -12.54 -3.99
C ALA A 233 -8.44 -12.53 -4.44
N ILE A 234 -8.69 -12.59 -5.76
CA ILE A 234 -10.05 -12.67 -6.33
C ILE A 234 -10.77 -13.92 -5.81
N ASP A 235 -10.12 -15.08 -5.86
CA ASP A 235 -10.66 -16.36 -5.40
C ASP A 235 -10.94 -16.37 -3.88
N ALA A 236 -10.26 -15.50 -3.11
CA ALA A 236 -10.51 -15.31 -1.69
C ALA A 236 -11.69 -14.37 -1.38
N GLY A 237 -12.24 -13.69 -2.39
CA GLY A 237 -13.38 -12.77 -2.27
C GLY A 237 -13.03 -11.30 -2.35
N CYS A 238 -11.89 -10.93 -2.94
CA CYS A 238 -11.57 -9.55 -3.28
C CYS A 238 -12.42 -9.07 -4.46
N ASP A 239 -13.04 -7.90 -4.36
CA ASP A 239 -13.93 -7.34 -5.37
C ASP A 239 -13.21 -6.35 -6.31
N LEU A 240 -12.14 -5.70 -5.84
CA LEU A 240 -11.29 -4.78 -6.60
C LEU A 240 -9.81 -4.88 -6.21
#